data_AF-A0AAW2C7F0-F1
#
_entry.id   AF-A0AAW2C7F0-F1
#
_cell.length_a   1.000
_cell.length_b   1.000
_cell.length_c   1.000
_cell.angle_alpha   90.00
_cell.angle_beta   90.00
_cell.angle_gamma   90.00
#
_symmetry.space_group_name_H-M   'P 1'
#
loop_
_entity.id
_entity.type
_entity.pdbx_description
1 polymer ?
#
loop_
_entity_poly.entity_id
_entity_poly.type
_entity_poly.pdbx_seq_one_letter_code
_entity_poly.pdbx_strand_id
1 'polypeptide(L)'
;MVCCGPALSLLPKSDIFWSPITLVASSLVDGYGLWFWMGMVLWWTGGGGWVCVWRNMMKLHTYAGLSLIATLAVIYHAFNSRGQFYPAMVYLSTSKISFVLLLNIGLVIMCILWQLTKRVFLGSLREAEVERLNEQWWREVMEILSTIATFWQDLSVTSLAMVTALMLIKALHWLAQKRIEYVETTLSVPMLSHIRIVSFLGFLLLLDSLFLYSNIKYLIETRHASVSLFFSFEYMILATTTVSTFVKHVFYVSDMLMEGQWEKKPVYTFYSEFFRDLHHLFMYLCFFLGIFMNYGVPLHLIRAFYETSRNFRIRFANYIRYRKITSNMNDRFPDATPEELNASDATCIICCEEMTTLTTAKKLICGHLFHVHCLWSWLERHHTCPRLWTAMGSMSAQGSVGNGLAGDNLSQQQQLQYMKNLMFILPQIC
;
A
#
# COMPACT_ATOMS: atom_id res chain seq x y z
N MET A 1 -37.51 24.89 17.03
CA MET A 1 -38.71 24.52 17.81
C MET A 1 -38.69 23.01 17.94
N VAL A 2 -38.11 22.44 19.00
CA VAL A 2 -38.78 22.05 20.28
C VAL A 2 -39.94 21.07 19.95
N CYS A 3 -39.84 19.76 20.23
CA CYS A 3 -39.87 19.15 21.57
C CYS A 3 -39.19 17.75 21.64
N CYS A 4 -38.55 17.47 22.79
CA CYS A 4 -38.29 16.12 23.34
C CYS A 4 -39.62 15.45 23.77
N GLY A 5 -39.85 14.17 23.48
CA GLY A 5 -39.61 13.00 24.37
C GLY A 5 -40.94 12.24 24.62
N PRO A 6 -41.01 11.13 25.38
CA PRO A 6 -40.10 9.98 25.55
C PRO A 6 -40.82 8.63 25.28
N ALA A 7 -40.10 7.57 24.92
CA ALA A 7 -40.62 6.19 25.05
C ALA A 7 -39.46 5.20 25.19
N LEU A 8 -39.07 4.95 26.44
CA LEU A 8 -38.27 3.81 26.83
C LEU A 8 -39.22 2.65 27.19
N SER A 9 -38.75 1.43 26.96
CA SER A 9 -39.31 0.13 27.38
C SER A 9 -40.30 -0.53 26.42
N LEU A 10 -39.80 -1.57 25.72
CA LEU A 10 -40.31 -2.95 25.74
C LEU A 10 -39.90 -3.68 24.45
N LEU A 11 -38.69 -4.24 24.40
CA LEU A 11 -38.39 -5.42 23.58
C LEU A 11 -37.37 -6.32 24.31
N PRO A 12 -37.46 -7.66 24.14
CA PRO A 12 -37.07 -8.64 25.13
C PRO A 12 -35.58 -8.99 25.08
N LYS A 13 -35.08 -9.43 26.24
CA LYS A 13 -33.82 -10.14 26.41
C LYS A 13 -33.82 -11.42 25.57
N SER A 14 -32.89 -11.53 24.63
CA SER A 14 -32.35 -12.80 24.14
C SER A 14 -30.92 -12.58 23.70
N ASP A 15 -30.04 -13.38 24.27
CA ASP A 15 -28.59 -13.35 24.13
C ASP A 15 -28.08 -13.53 22.68
N ILE A 16 -26.77 -13.31 22.53
CA ILE A 16 -25.89 -13.67 21.41
C ILE A 16 -25.53 -12.51 20.47
N PHE A 17 -24.56 -11.69 20.88
CA PHE A 17 -23.32 -11.40 20.12
C PHE A 17 -22.42 -10.56 21.03
N TRP A 18 -21.69 -11.20 21.94
CA TRP A 18 -20.55 -10.55 22.57
C TRP A 18 -19.50 -10.39 21.47
N SER A 19 -19.32 -9.15 20.99
CA SER A 19 -18.23 -8.84 20.07
C SER A 19 -16.90 -9.13 20.80
N PRO A 20 -15.86 -9.57 20.08
CA PRO A 20 -14.52 -9.74 20.66
C PRO A 20 -13.99 -8.47 21.36
N ILE A 21 -14.56 -7.31 21.00
CA ILE A 21 -14.23 -5.97 21.51
C ILE A 21 -14.69 -5.80 22.97
N THR A 22 -15.86 -6.30 23.35
CA THR A 22 -16.38 -6.14 24.72
C THR A 22 -15.76 -7.11 25.72
N LEU A 23 -15.25 -8.25 25.25
CA LEU A 23 -14.59 -9.25 26.10
C LEU A 23 -13.14 -8.86 26.44
N VAL A 24 -12.40 -8.26 25.49
CA VAL A 24 -11.03 -7.73 25.71
C VAL A 24 -11.04 -6.50 26.65
N ALA A 25 -12.09 -5.69 26.61
CA ALA A 25 -12.20 -4.48 27.43
C ALA A 25 -12.42 -4.76 28.94
N SER A 26 -12.86 -5.97 29.31
CA SER A 26 -13.24 -6.31 30.69
C SER A 26 -12.12 -6.97 31.51
N SER A 27 -11.02 -7.39 30.87
CA SER A 27 -10.03 -8.31 31.46
C SER A 27 -8.60 -7.74 31.56
N LEU A 28 -8.36 -6.52 31.08
CA LEU A 28 -7.07 -5.82 31.20
C LEU A 28 -7.17 -4.69 32.23
N VAL A 29 -6.31 -4.75 33.26
CA VAL A 29 -5.95 -3.70 34.25
C VAL A 29 -6.86 -2.48 34.22
N ASP A 30 -7.86 -2.47 35.10
CA ASP A 30 -8.72 -1.32 35.44
C ASP A 30 -8.97 -0.34 34.30
N GLY A 31 -9.76 -0.73 33.29
CA GLY A 31 -10.82 0.03 32.60
C GLY A 31 -10.60 1.46 32.11
N TYR A 32 -9.47 2.12 32.34
CA TYR A 32 -9.23 3.53 32.09
C TYR A 32 -8.07 3.73 31.11
N GLY A 33 -7.03 2.88 31.15
CA GLY A 33 -5.94 2.94 30.17
C GLY A 33 -6.41 2.54 28.78
N LEU A 34 -7.08 1.39 28.67
CA LEU A 34 -7.62 0.90 27.40
C LEU A 34 -8.80 1.76 26.92
N TRP A 35 -9.64 2.32 27.80
CA TRP A 35 -10.73 3.24 27.41
C TRP A 35 -10.24 4.65 27.12
N PHE A 36 -9.12 5.11 27.68
CA PHE A 36 -8.46 6.34 27.25
C PHE A 36 -7.83 6.16 25.88
N TRP A 37 -7.23 4.99 25.60
CA TRP A 37 -6.68 4.67 24.28
C TRP A 37 -7.76 4.35 23.25
N MET A 38 -8.76 3.53 23.56
CA MET A 38 -9.95 3.32 22.72
C MET A 38 -10.76 4.60 22.61
N GLY A 39 -10.80 5.44 23.64
CA GLY A 39 -11.46 6.74 23.63
C GLY A 39 -10.69 7.79 22.83
N MET A 40 -9.35 7.77 22.84
CA MET A 40 -8.50 8.59 21.96
C MET A 40 -8.54 8.07 20.53
N VAL A 41 -8.52 6.75 20.34
CA VAL A 41 -8.72 6.09 19.05
C VAL A 41 -10.13 6.40 18.57
N LEU A 42 -11.19 6.28 19.37
CA LEU A 42 -12.57 6.66 19.01
C LEU A 42 -12.77 8.17 18.81
N TRP A 43 -12.06 9.01 19.55
CA TRP A 43 -12.00 10.46 19.33
C TRP A 43 -11.20 10.81 18.07
N TRP A 44 -10.24 9.97 17.68
CA TRP A 44 -9.57 9.96 16.37
C TRP A 44 -10.45 9.37 15.26
N THR A 45 -11.29 8.38 15.55
CA THR A 45 -12.07 7.59 14.58
C THR A 45 -13.51 8.06 14.44
N GLY A 46 -13.94 9.02 15.25
CA GLY A 46 -15.14 9.81 15.02
C GLY A 46 -15.00 10.55 13.69
N GLY A 47 -15.75 10.10 12.69
CA GLY A 47 -15.63 10.48 11.28
C GLY A 47 -15.28 11.95 11.06
N GLY A 48 -14.13 12.19 10.42
CA GLY A 48 -13.65 13.52 10.01
C GLY A 48 -12.59 14.17 10.91
N GLY A 49 -12.24 13.57 12.05
CA GLY A 49 -11.30 14.16 13.03
C GLY A 49 -9.87 14.39 12.51
N TRP A 50 -9.32 13.46 11.71
CA TRP A 50 -7.95 13.56 11.21
C TRP A 50 -7.72 14.74 10.28
N VAL A 51 -8.67 15.03 9.39
CA VAL A 51 -8.64 16.22 8.51
C VAL A 51 -8.71 17.50 9.34
N CYS A 52 -9.43 17.50 10.46
CA CYS A 52 -9.57 18.67 11.34
C CYS A 52 -8.35 18.92 12.25
N VAL A 53 -7.69 17.88 12.76
CA VAL A 53 -6.44 18.02 13.54
C VAL A 53 -5.29 18.47 12.62
N TRP A 54 -5.27 17.97 11.38
CA TRP A 54 -4.27 18.36 10.38
C TRP A 54 -4.41 19.83 9.92
N ARG A 55 -5.64 20.35 9.85
CA ARG A 55 -5.93 21.66 9.24
C ARG A 55 -5.57 22.86 10.12
N ASN A 56 -5.47 22.72 11.45
CA ASN A 56 -5.16 23.85 12.35
C ASN A 56 -3.88 23.60 13.17
N MET A 57 -2.72 23.94 12.60
CA MET A 57 -1.41 23.90 13.28
C MET A 57 -1.39 24.65 14.63
N MET A 58 -2.15 25.74 14.75
CA MET A 58 -2.29 26.52 15.99
C MET A 58 -2.81 25.71 17.18
N LYS A 59 -3.68 24.70 16.93
CA LYS A 59 -4.23 23.85 17.99
C LYS A 59 -3.22 22.81 18.49
N LEU A 60 -2.29 22.38 17.64
CA LEU A 60 -1.27 21.39 17.99
C LEU A 60 -0.18 22.01 18.88
N HIS A 61 0.30 23.21 18.54
CA HIS A 61 1.32 23.91 19.33
C HIS A 61 0.83 24.24 20.74
N THR A 62 -0.42 24.68 20.89
CA THR A 62 -1.02 24.96 22.21
C THR A 62 -1.23 23.69 23.02
N TYR A 63 -1.74 22.61 22.38
CA TYR A 63 -1.88 21.31 23.02
C TYR A 63 -0.53 20.73 23.48
N ALA A 64 0.51 20.83 22.64
CA ALA A 64 1.87 20.38 22.99
C ALA A 64 2.44 21.18 24.16
N GLY A 65 2.25 22.51 24.16
CA GLY A 65 2.68 23.39 25.25
C GLY A 65 1.98 23.05 26.58
N LEU A 66 0.65 22.91 26.57
CA LEU A 66 -0.12 22.52 27.76
C LEU A 66 0.27 21.14 28.29
N SER A 67 0.45 20.17 27.38
CA SER A 67 0.86 18.80 27.73
C SER A 67 2.25 18.75 28.36
N LEU A 68 3.19 19.57 27.84
CA LEU A 68 4.53 19.71 28.39
C LEU A 68 4.49 20.30 29.81
N ILE A 69 3.74 21.39 30.00
CA ILE A 69 3.60 22.05 31.32
C ILE A 69 2.99 21.08 32.34
N ALA A 70 1.91 20.38 31.98
CA ALA A 70 1.26 19.41 32.86
C ALA A 70 2.20 18.26 33.27
N THR A 71 3.00 17.75 32.32
CA THR A 71 3.98 16.69 32.58
C THR A 71 5.10 17.18 33.51
N LEU A 72 5.65 18.36 33.24
CA LEU A 72 6.68 18.97 34.08
C LEU A 72 6.17 19.23 35.50
N ALA A 73 4.93 19.68 35.65
CA ALA A 73 4.31 19.90 36.96
C ALA A 73 4.18 18.60 37.77
N VAL A 74 3.78 17.50 37.15
CA VAL A 74 3.66 16.20 37.83
C VAL A 74 5.03 15.60 38.18
N ILE A 75 6.02 15.74 37.29
CA ILE A 75 7.40 15.34 37.57
C ILE A 75 7.92 16.14 38.77
N TYR A 76 7.77 17.46 38.75
CA TYR A 76 8.19 18.34 39.85
C TYR A 76 7.51 17.96 41.17
N HIS A 77 6.19 17.75 41.15
CA HIS A 77 5.43 17.31 42.33
C HIS A 77 5.92 15.96 42.87
N ALA A 78 6.21 15.00 42.00
CA ALA A 78 6.71 13.68 42.39
C ALA A 78 8.08 13.77 43.08
N PHE A 79 9.00 14.57 42.54
CA PHE A 79 10.33 14.76 43.13
C PHE A 79 10.29 15.57 44.43
N ASN A 80 9.46 16.62 44.51
CA ASN A 80 9.35 17.44 45.71
C ASN A 80 8.68 16.71 46.87
N SER A 81 7.68 15.86 46.59
CA SER A 81 6.97 15.11 47.64
C SER A 81 7.76 13.92 48.18
N ARG A 82 8.60 13.28 47.36
CA ARG A 82 9.31 12.05 47.72
C ARG A 82 10.79 12.25 48.07
N GLY A 83 11.43 13.34 47.64
CA GLY A 83 12.82 13.71 47.97
C GLY A 83 13.92 12.79 47.40
N GLN A 84 13.63 11.51 47.18
CA GLN A 84 14.53 10.48 46.65
C GLN A 84 14.11 10.03 45.24
N PHE A 85 15.08 9.66 44.40
CA PHE A 85 14.85 9.28 42.99
C PHE A 85 13.95 8.04 42.84
N TYR A 86 14.26 6.95 43.55
CA TYR A 86 13.54 5.69 43.38
C TYR A 86 12.05 5.78 43.77
N PRO A 87 11.66 6.31 44.95
CA PRO A 87 10.24 6.46 45.29
C PRO A 87 9.48 7.44 44.39
N ALA A 88 10.16 8.47 43.84
CA ALA A 88 9.56 9.39 42.87
C ALA A 88 9.25 8.68 41.53
N MET A 89 10.17 7.86 41.02
CA MET A 89 9.95 7.05 39.81
C MET A 89 8.83 6.03 39.99
N VAL A 90 8.82 5.35 41.15
CA VAL A 90 7.73 4.42 41.48
C VAL A 90 6.39 5.17 41.46
N TYR A 91 6.28 6.32 42.13
CA TYR A 91 5.05 7.13 42.12
C TYR A 91 4.60 7.52 40.71
N LEU A 92 5.52 7.96 39.85
CA LEU A 92 5.23 8.31 38.45
C LEU A 92 4.70 7.12 37.64
N SER A 93 5.20 5.91 37.90
CA SER A 93 4.78 4.68 37.22
C SER A 93 3.50 4.06 37.78
N THR A 94 3.22 4.23 39.08
CA THR A 94 2.07 3.61 39.76
C THR A 94 0.82 4.50 39.75
N SER A 95 1.01 5.82 39.75
CA SER A 95 -0.10 6.77 39.75
C SER A 95 -0.77 6.81 38.38
N LYS A 96 -2.07 6.48 38.33
CA LYS A 96 -2.88 6.45 37.10
C LYS A 96 -2.80 7.79 36.34
N ILE A 97 -2.89 8.92 37.05
CA ILE A 97 -2.87 10.27 36.45
C ILE A 97 -1.48 10.59 35.89
N SER A 98 -0.43 10.32 36.68
CA SER A 98 0.95 10.58 36.27
C SER A 98 1.34 9.75 35.05
N PHE A 99 0.90 8.49 35.03
CA PHE A 99 1.12 7.58 33.92
C PHE A 99 0.41 8.04 32.63
N VAL A 100 -0.85 8.49 32.71
CA VAL A 100 -1.59 9.03 31.54
C VAL A 100 -0.91 10.28 30.97
N LEU A 101 -0.43 11.19 31.83
CA LEU A 101 0.29 12.38 31.38
C LEU A 101 1.63 12.03 30.70
N LEU A 102 2.34 11.03 31.22
CA LEU A 102 3.57 10.51 30.61
C LEU A 102 3.30 9.86 29.24
N LEU A 103 2.20 9.15 29.07
CA LEU A 103 1.80 8.63 27.76
C LEU A 103 1.41 9.75 26.79
N ASN A 104 0.73 10.78 27.28
CA ASN A 104 0.30 11.93 26.50
C ASN A 104 1.50 12.73 25.95
N ILE A 105 2.57 12.93 26.73
CA ILE A 105 3.80 13.55 26.21
C ILE A 105 4.48 12.65 25.16
N GLY A 106 4.42 11.33 25.30
CA GLY A 106 4.89 10.38 24.29
C GLY A 106 4.17 10.56 22.95
N LEU A 107 2.84 10.73 22.97
CA LEU A 107 2.05 11.05 21.77
C LEU A 107 2.44 12.39 21.15
N VAL A 108 2.68 13.42 21.96
CA VAL A 108 3.15 14.73 21.48
C VAL A 108 4.51 14.59 20.78
N ILE A 109 5.45 13.84 21.37
CA ILE A 109 6.76 13.56 20.76
C ILE A 109 6.58 12.85 19.42
N MET A 110 5.70 11.83 19.34
CA MET A 110 5.39 11.15 18.08
C MET A 110 4.85 12.11 17.01
N CYS A 111 3.94 13.02 17.38
CA CYS A 111 3.42 14.04 16.46
C CYS A 111 4.51 15.01 15.99
N ILE A 112 5.45 15.39 16.87
CA ILE A 112 6.61 16.23 16.50
C ILE A 112 7.52 15.49 15.52
N LEU A 113 7.84 14.21 15.78
CA LEU A 113 8.65 13.37 14.90
C LEU A 113 8.01 13.20 13.51
N TRP A 114 6.69 13.04 13.45
CA TRP A 114 5.95 13.04 12.20
C TRP A 114 6.12 14.35 11.42
N GLN A 115 5.91 15.51 12.08
CA GLN A 115 6.04 16.82 11.43
C GLN A 115 7.48 17.07 10.97
N LEU A 116 8.48 16.63 11.75
CA LEU A 116 9.88 16.72 11.37
C LEU A 116 10.17 15.90 10.11
N THR A 117 9.77 14.63 10.10
CA THR A 117 9.96 13.72 8.96
C THR A 117 9.27 14.26 7.70
N LYS A 118 8.04 14.77 7.85
CA LYS A 118 7.31 15.44 6.78
C LYS A 118 8.07 16.64 6.23
N ARG A 119 8.56 17.54 7.09
CA ARG A 119 9.27 18.76 6.66
C ARG A 119 10.61 18.46 5.98
N VAL A 120 11.37 17.49 6.50
CA VAL A 120 12.71 17.15 6.00
C VAL A 120 12.63 16.43 4.64
N PHE A 121 11.78 15.41 4.51
CA PHE A 121 11.78 14.54 3.34
C PHE A 121 10.66 14.83 2.34
N LEU A 122 9.44 15.10 2.83
CA LEU A 122 8.22 15.11 2.01
C LEU A 122 7.76 16.52 1.59
N GLY A 123 8.08 17.57 2.34
CA GLY A 123 7.61 18.93 2.09
C GLY A 123 6.09 19.08 2.27
N SER A 124 5.40 19.62 1.26
CA SER A 124 3.94 19.77 1.23
C SER A 124 3.26 18.50 0.74
N LEU A 125 2.35 17.95 1.56
CA LEU A 125 1.56 16.78 1.20
C LEU A 125 0.47 17.13 0.20
N ARG A 126 0.30 16.28 -0.80
CA ARG A 126 -0.74 16.42 -1.84
C ARG A 126 -2.05 15.79 -1.38
N GLU A 127 -3.14 16.16 -2.05
CA GLU A 127 -4.47 15.62 -1.73
C GLU A 127 -4.54 14.10 -1.92
N ALA A 128 -4.00 13.57 -3.02
CA ALA A 128 -3.93 12.13 -3.28
C ALA A 128 -3.13 11.35 -2.21
N GLU A 129 -2.13 11.97 -1.59
CA GLU A 129 -1.37 11.36 -0.49
C GLU A 129 -2.18 11.32 0.80
N VAL A 130 -2.90 12.42 1.09
CA VAL A 130 -3.78 12.51 2.27
C VAL A 130 -4.96 11.55 2.14
N GLU A 131 -5.53 11.43 0.94
CA GLU A 131 -6.62 10.50 0.66
C GLU A 131 -6.18 9.05 0.85
N ARG A 132 -5.03 8.67 0.29
CA ARG A 132 -4.45 7.34 0.49
C ARG A 132 -4.24 7.01 1.96
N LEU A 133 -3.73 7.96 2.75
CA LEU A 133 -3.60 7.80 4.21
C LEU A 133 -4.97 7.58 4.86
N ASN A 134 -5.98 8.38 4.48
CA ASN A 134 -7.32 8.32 5.05
C ASN A 134 -8.06 7.00 4.74
N GLU A 135 -7.85 6.42 3.55
CA GLU A 135 -8.42 5.12 3.23
C GLU A 135 -7.75 3.97 3.99
N GLN A 136 -6.43 4.07 4.18
CA GLN A 136 -5.64 2.96 4.70
C GLN A 136 -5.65 2.89 6.22
N TRP A 137 -5.61 4.02 6.93
CA TRP A 137 -5.44 4.03 8.38
C TRP A 137 -6.54 3.24 9.09
N TRP A 138 -7.81 3.38 8.66
CA TRP A 138 -8.92 2.68 9.31
C TRP A 138 -8.82 1.16 9.11
N ARG A 139 -8.44 0.71 7.91
CA ARG A 139 -8.24 -0.71 7.62
C ARG A 139 -7.17 -1.31 8.52
N GLU A 140 -6.07 -0.60 8.69
CA GLU A 140 -4.89 -1.07 9.41
C GLU A 140 -5.06 -1.02 10.92
N VAL A 141 -5.76 0.00 11.42
CA VAL A 141 -6.16 0.04 12.84
C VAL A 141 -6.99 -1.20 13.17
N MET A 142 -7.95 -1.57 12.32
CA MET A 142 -8.78 -2.76 12.57
C MET A 142 -7.98 -4.05 12.52
N GLU A 143 -7.00 -4.16 11.61
CA GLU A 143 -6.11 -5.32 11.52
C GLU A 143 -5.20 -5.46 12.74
N ILE A 144 -4.59 -4.35 13.18
CA ILE A 144 -3.75 -4.32 14.38
C ILE A 144 -4.56 -4.60 15.63
N LEU A 145 -5.74 -3.99 15.80
CA LEU A 145 -6.61 -4.25 16.95
C LEU A 145 -7.06 -5.72 17.00
N SER A 146 -7.39 -6.30 15.85
CA SER A 146 -7.72 -7.73 15.75
C SER A 146 -6.53 -8.61 16.15
N THR A 147 -5.31 -8.22 15.80
CA THR A 147 -4.11 -8.97 16.18
C THR A 147 -3.81 -8.82 17.67
N ILE A 148 -3.90 -7.61 18.21
CA ILE A 148 -3.75 -7.31 19.65
C ILE A 148 -4.72 -8.13 20.49
N ALA A 149 -5.96 -8.32 20.02
CA ALA A 149 -6.95 -9.16 20.70
C ALA A 149 -6.51 -10.62 20.84
N THR A 150 -5.65 -11.13 19.95
CA THR A 150 -5.12 -12.50 20.03
C THR A 150 -4.12 -12.64 21.17
N PHE A 151 -3.32 -11.60 21.42
CA PHE A 151 -2.25 -11.58 22.43
C PHE A 151 -2.62 -10.74 23.65
N TRP A 152 -3.91 -10.63 23.95
CA TRP A 152 -4.39 -9.64 24.91
C TRP A 152 -3.74 -9.79 26.29
N GLN A 153 -3.37 -11.01 26.70
CA GLN A 153 -2.74 -11.31 27.99
C GLN A 153 -1.29 -10.80 28.09
N ASP A 154 -0.60 -10.66 26.96
CA ASP A 154 0.82 -10.26 26.89
C ASP A 154 1.00 -8.75 26.67
N LEU A 155 -0.08 -7.96 26.77
CA LEU A 155 -0.06 -6.54 26.49
C LEU A 155 0.62 -5.74 27.61
N SER A 156 1.78 -5.20 27.28
CA SER A 156 2.54 -4.28 28.12
C SER A 156 2.51 -2.84 27.56
N VAL A 157 2.85 -1.86 28.40
CA VAL A 157 2.99 -0.45 27.99
C VAL A 157 3.98 -0.29 26.82
N THR A 158 5.06 -1.06 26.85
CA THR A 158 6.07 -1.06 25.78
C THR A 158 5.49 -1.58 24.46
N SER A 159 4.66 -2.62 24.50
CA SER A 159 3.98 -3.14 23.31
C SER A 159 3.01 -2.12 22.71
N LEU A 160 2.30 -1.36 23.54
CA LEU A 160 1.40 -0.30 23.08
C LEU A 160 2.18 0.86 22.41
N ALA A 161 3.34 1.22 22.94
CA ALA A 161 4.23 2.18 22.31
C ALA A 161 4.80 1.67 20.97
N MET A 162 5.06 0.37 20.85
CA MET A 162 5.47 -0.24 19.59
C MET A 162 4.34 -0.24 18.55
N VAL A 163 3.08 -0.46 18.97
CA VAL A 163 1.90 -0.35 18.09
C VAL A 163 1.80 1.05 17.47
N THR A 164 1.93 2.10 18.29
CA THR A 164 1.85 3.47 17.80
C THR A 164 3.01 3.85 16.89
N ALA A 165 4.22 3.39 17.23
CA ALA A 165 5.37 3.54 16.34
C ALA A 165 5.18 2.80 15.01
N LEU A 166 4.64 1.57 15.01
CA LEU A 166 4.34 0.81 13.80
C LEU A 166 3.34 1.55 12.91
N MET A 167 2.25 2.08 13.48
CA MET A 167 1.27 2.86 12.74
C MET A 167 1.87 4.11 12.09
N LEU A 168 2.75 4.81 12.82
CA LEU A 168 3.47 5.96 12.29
C LEU A 168 4.37 5.58 11.10
N ILE A 169 5.14 4.50 11.25
CA ILE A 169 6.08 4.02 10.22
C ILE A 169 5.29 3.52 8.99
N LYS A 170 4.18 2.80 9.18
CA LYS A 170 3.28 2.39 8.08
C LYS A 170 2.73 3.59 7.31
N ALA A 171 2.30 4.64 8.00
CA ALA A 171 1.84 5.87 7.36
C ALA A 171 2.95 6.50 6.49
N LEU A 172 4.20 6.54 6.98
CA LEU A 172 5.34 7.04 6.20
C LEU A 172 5.63 6.17 4.96
N HIS A 173 5.47 4.85 5.06
CA HIS A 173 5.60 3.93 3.91
C HIS A 173 4.54 4.17 2.84
N TRP A 174 3.27 4.39 3.23
CA TRP A 174 2.21 4.69 2.27
C TRP A 174 2.48 6.01 1.52
N LEU A 175 3.02 6.99 2.22
CA LEU A 175 3.46 8.24 1.62
C LEU A 175 4.64 8.02 0.66
N ALA A 176 5.63 7.21 1.03
CA ALA A 176 6.77 6.89 0.16
C ALA A 176 6.30 6.21 -1.14
N GLN A 177 5.39 5.24 -1.03
CA GLN A 177 4.80 4.55 -2.19
C GLN A 177 4.09 5.51 -3.13
N LYS A 178 3.23 6.40 -2.60
CA LYS A 178 2.50 7.37 -3.43
C LYS A 178 3.39 8.43 -4.05
N ARG A 179 4.46 8.84 -3.36
CA ARG A 179 5.44 9.78 -3.93
C ARG A 179 6.19 9.18 -5.12
N ILE A 180 6.57 7.90 -5.04
CA ILE A 180 7.24 7.21 -6.15
C ILE A 180 6.31 7.05 -7.35
N GLU A 181 5.06 6.65 -7.12
CA GLU A 181 4.03 6.53 -8.17
C GLU A 181 3.77 7.88 -8.88
N TYR A 182 3.80 8.98 -8.12
CA TYR A 182 3.71 10.31 -8.71
C TYR A 182 4.95 10.67 -9.55
N VAL A 183 6.16 10.35 -9.07
CA VAL A 183 7.38 10.65 -9.81
C VAL A 183 7.42 9.86 -11.12
N GLU A 184 6.90 8.64 -11.13
CA GLU A 184 6.79 7.84 -12.34
C GLU A 184 5.87 8.47 -13.39
N THR A 185 4.77 9.10 -12.97
CA THR A 185 3.79 9.72 -13.87
C THR A 185 4.11 11.14 -14.29
N THR A 186 5.03 11.82 -13.58
CA THR A 186 5.36 13.22 -13.85
C THR A 186 6.56 13.34 -14.80
N LEU A 187 6.35 14.02 -15.93
CA LEU A 187 7.40 14.33 -16.89
C LEU A 187 8.34 15.40 -16.30
N SER A 188 9.60 15.04 -16.12
CA SER A 188 10.70 15.88 -15.59
C SER A 188 10.58 16.30 -14.12
N VAL A 189 11.34 15.62 -13.25
CA VAL A 189 11.54 15.97 -11.84
C VAL A 189 13.00 16.42 -11.62
N PRO A 190 13.26 17.42 -10.75
CA PRO A 190 14.63 17.87 -10.50
C PRO A 190 15.43 16.82 -9.71
N MET A 191 16.76 16.78 -9.93
CA MET A 191 17.67 15.85 -9.23
C MET A 191 17.61 15.92 -7.70
N LEU A 192 17.30 17.09 -7.13
CA LEU A 192 17.11 17.25 -5.68
C LEU A 192 15.92 16.42 -5.16
N SER A 193 14.87 16.26 -5.96
CA SER A 193 13.71 15.42 -5.59
C SER A 193 14.09 13.94 -5.56
N HIS A 194 14.92 13.48 -6.51
CA HIS A 194 15.45 12.11 -6.49
C HIS A 194 16.28 11.84 -5.23
N ILE A 195 17.21 12.74 -4.90
CA ILE A 195 18.05 12.61 -3.69
C ILE A 195 17.18 12.58 -2.42
N ARG A 196 16.13 13.41 -2.34
CA ARG A 196 15.19 13.41 -1.21
C ARG A 196 14.41 12.10 -1.09
N ILE A 197 13.96 11.52 -2.20
CA ILE A 197 13.22 10.24 -2.17
C ILE A 197 14.15 9.08 -1.80
N VAL A 198 15.34 9.00 -2.39
CA VAL A 198 16.32 7.95 -2.07
C VAL A 198 16.75 8.03 -0.61
N SER A 199 17.03 9.23 -0.09
CA SER A 199 17.35 9.42 1.33
C SER A 199 16.16 9.10 2.25
N PHE A 200 14.93 9.39 1.84
CA PHE A 200 13.73 9.02 2.59
C PHE A 200 13.53 7.49 2.66
N LEU A 201 13.72 6.78 1.54
CA LEU A 201 13.67 5.31 1.50
C LEU A 201 14.78 4.69 2.35
N GLY A 202 16.00 5.24 2.29
CA GLY A 202 17.11 4.81 3.14
C GLY A 202 16.82 5.00 4.64
N PHE A 203 16.21 6.14 5.00
CA PHE A 203 15.76 6.40 6.37
C PHE A 203 14.69 5.40 6.85
N LEU A 204 13.70 5.09 6.01
CA LEU A 204 12.68 4.09 6.33
C LEU A 204 13.28 2.70 6.52
N LEU A 205 14.14 2.26 5.61
CA LEU A 205 14.80 0.96 5.70
C LEU A 205 15.66 0.84 6.97
N LEU A 206 16.34 1.92 7.36
CA LEU A 206 17.10 1.97 8.61
C LEU A 206 16.18 1.82 9.82
N LEU A 207 15.07 2.55 9.88
CA LEU A 207 14.09 2.43 10.97
C LEU A 207 13.54 1.01 11.06
N ASP A 208 13.09 0.44 9.94
CA ASP A 208 12.54 -0.91 9.91
C ASP A 208 13.57 -1.93 10.41
N SER A 209 14.82 -1.81 9.97
CA SER A 209 15.91 -2.70 10.37
C SER A 209 16.24 -2.59 11.86
N LEU A 210 16.22 -1.38 12.43
CA LEU A 210 16.46 -1.15 13.85
C LEU A 210 15.34 -1.75 14.72
N PHE A 211 14.08 -1.51 14.36
CA PHE A 211 12.94 -2.08 15.09
C PHE A 211 12.86 -3.60 14.92
N LEU A 212 13.15 -4.12 13.72
CA LEU A 212 13.24 -5.55 13.46
C LEU A 212 14.33 -6.20 14.32
N TYR A 213 15.53 -5.62 14.34
CA TYR A 213 16.63 -6.13 15.15
C TYR A 213 16.29 -6.15 16.65
N SER A 214 15.68 -5.08 17.17
CA SER A 214 15.26 -5.03 18.57
C SER A 214 14.24 -6.11 18.91
N ASN A 215 13.25 -6.34 18.04
CA ASN A 215 12.21 -7.34 18.27
C ASN A 215 12.74 -8.77 18.13
N ILE A 216 13.59 -9.05 17.12
CA ILE A 216 14.23 -10.36 16.96
C ILE A 216 15.14 -10.67 18.14
N LYS A 217 15.92 -9.69 18.62
CA LYS A 217 16.77 -9.87 19.80
C LYS A 217 15.94 -10.25 21.02
N TYR A 218 14.86 -9.52 21.27
CA TYR A 218 13.93 -9.81 22.37
C TYR A 218 13.28 -11.19 22.24
N LEU A 219 12.91 -11.59 21.02
CA LEU A 219 12.33 -12.91 20.74
C LEU A 219 13.32 -14.05 21.00
N ILE A 220 14.58 -13.89 20.61
CA ILE A 220 15.64 -14.90 20.82
C ILE A 220 15.95 -15.07 22.31
N GLU A 221 15.97 -13.97 23.06
CA GLU A 221 16.27 -13.96 24.50
C GLU A 221 15.15 -14.56 25.34
N THR A 222 13.90 -14.19 25.06
CA THR A 222 12.75 -14.68 25.83
C THR A 222 12.28 -16.07 25.41
N ARG A 223 12.56 -16.51 24.17
CA ARG A 223 12.10 -17.81 23.60
C ARG A 223 10.58 -18.02 23.62
N HIS A 224 9.80 -17.03 24.02
CA HIS A 224 8.35 -17.06 24.04
C HIS A 224 7.79 -16.34 22.83
N ALA A 225 6.94 -17.03 22.07
CA ALA A 225 6.06 -16.36 21.11
C ALA A 225 5.21 -15.36 21.91
N SER A 226 5.33 -14.09 21.58
CA SER A 226 4.63 -12.97 22.22
C SER A 226 4.36 -11.92 21.14
N VAL A 227 3.81 -10.76 21.51
CA VAL A 227 3.52 -9.64 20.59
C VAL A 227 4.74 -9.24 19.72
N SER A 228 5.97 -9.43 20.21
CA SER A 228 7.20 -9.18 19.44
C SER A 228 7.37 -10.06 18.19
N LEU A 229 6.76 -11.24 18.16
CA LEU A 229 6.72 -12.09 16.96
C LEU A 229 5.91 -11.40 15.85
N PHE A 230 4.73 -10.88 16.17
CA PHE A 230 3.92 -10.10 15.23
C PHE A 230 4.68 -8.89 14.69
N PHE A 231 5.28 -8.09 15.58
CA PHE A 231 6.07 -6.94 15.17
C PHE A 231 7.25 -7.32 14.26
N SER A 232 7.92 -8.43 14.52
CA SER A 232 9.02 -8.90 13.68
C SER A 232 8.57 -9.18 12.25
N PHE A 233 7.43 -9.85 12.07
CA PHE A 233 6.87 -10.10 10.73
C PHE A 233 6.40 -8.82 10.06
N GLU A 234 5.72 -7.93 10.78
CA GLU A 234 5.28 -6.64 10.26
C GLU A 234 6.45 -5.78 9.77
N TYR A 235 7.50 -5.61 10.58
CA TYR A 235 8.69 -4.84 10.18
C TYR A 235 9.46 -5.50 9.02
N MET A 236 9.46 -6.82 8.91
CA MET A 236 10.05 -7.52 7.77
C MET A 236 9.24 -7.31 6.48
N ILE A 237 7.90 -7.32 6.57
CA ILE A 237 7.02 -6.97 5.45
C ILE A 237 7.25 -5.51 5.02
N LEU A 238 7.35 -4.57 5.98
CA LEU A 238 7.68 -3.17 5.69
C LEU A 238 9.04 -3.03 5.01
N ALA A 239 10.10 -3.62 5.56
CA ALA A 239 11.44 -3.57 4.97
C ALA A 239 11.46 -4.13 3.53
N THR A 240 10.78 -5.25 3.28
CA THR A 240 10.69 -5.82 1.93
C THR A 240 9.86 -4.98 0.97
N THR A 241 8.81 -4.28 1.45
CA THR A 241 8.13 -3.28 0.61
C THR A 241 9.04 -2.12 0.25
N THR A 242 9.86 -1.64 1.18
CA THR A 242 10.82 -0.55 0.94
C THR A 242 11.92 -0.94 -0.04
N VAL A 243 12.42 -2.18 0.04
CA VAL A 243 13.36 -2.70 -0.96
C VAL A 243 12.70 -2.80 -2.33
N SER A 244 11.46 -3.29 -2.41
CA SER A 244 10.73 -3.37 -3.69
C SER A 244 10.46 -1.99 -4.29
N THR A 245 10.05 -1.00 -3.49
CA THR A 245 9.85 0.38 -3.97
C THR A 245 11.15 1.05 -4.38
N PHE A 246 12.26 0.78 -3.67
CA PHE A 246 13.58 1.24 -4.07
C PHE A 246 14.00 0.65 -5.42
N VAL A 247 13.83 -0.66 -5.63
CA VAL A 247 14.12 -1.32 -6.92
C VAL A 247 13.29 -0.71 -8.05
N LYS A 248 11.99 -0.45 -7.82
CA LYS A 248 11.14 0.25 -8.78
C LYS A 248 11.66 1.66 -9.11
N HIS A 249 12.11 2.40 -8.11
CA HIS A 249 12.70 3.72 -8.33
C HIS A 249 13.98 3.64 -9.16
N VAL A 250 14.84 2.65 -8.91
CA VAL A 250 16.04 2.39 -9.72
C VAL A 250 15.67 2.08 -11.16
N PHE A 251 14.61 1.29 -11.39
CA PHE A 251 14.14 1.01 -12.74
C PHE A 251 13.62 2.27 -13.45
N TYR A 252 12.88 3.12 -12.75
CA TYR A 252 12.44 4.41 -13.29
C TYR A 252 13.62 5.32 -13.66
N VAL A 253 14.62 5.47 -12.78
CA VAL A 253 15.80 6.30 -13.08
C VAL A 253 16.59 5.72 -14.25
N SER A 254 16.72 4.40 -14.33
CA SER A 254 17.41 3.73 -15.45
C SER A 254 16.68 3.96 -16.78
N ASP A 255 15.35 3.88 -16.78
CA ASP A 255 14.51 4.17 -17.95
C ASP A 255 14.65 5.63 -18.41
N MET A 256 14.67 6.57 -17.46
CA MET A 256 14.88 7.99 -17.74
C MET A 256 16.27 8.26 -18.34
N LEU A 257 17.32 7.54 -17.89
CA LEU A 257 18.67 7.64 -18.44
C LEU A 257 18.80 7.04 -19.85
N MET A 258 17.95 6.05 -20.17
CA MET A 258 17.88 5.42 -21.49
C MET A 258 16.88 6.13 -22.43
N GLU A 259 16.49 7.37 -22.13
CA GLU A 259 15.52 8.16 -22.90
C GLU A 259 14.21 7.40 -23.20
N GLY A 260 13.80 6.49 -22.30
CA GLY A 260 12.58 5.69 -22.45
C GLY A 260 12.69 4.50 -23.42
N GLN A 261 13.89 4.17 -23.92
CA GLN A 261 14.10 3.06 -24.86
C GLN A 261 14.20 1.68 -24.17
N TRP A 262 13.86 1.55 -22.89
CA TRP A 262 14.01 0.28 -22.18
C TRP A 262 12.82 -0.67 -22.39
N GLU A 263 12.79 -1.35 -23.55
CA GLU A 263 11.71 -2.28 -23.94
C GLU A 263 11.44 -3.39 -22.91
N LYS A 264 12.47 -3.82 -22.17
CA LYS A 264 12.38 -4.91 -21.18
C LYS A 264 11.95 -4.44 -19.78
N LYS A 265 11.77 -3.13 -19.54
CA LYS A 265 11.33 -2.57 -18.24
C LYS A 265 10.09 -3.28 -17.67
N PRO A 266 8.99 -3.49 -18.42
CA PRO A 266 7.78 -4.10 -17.87
C PRO A 266 8.01 -5.53 -17.35
N VAL A 267 8.91 -6.28 -17.98
CA VAL A 267 9.26 -7.66 -17.60
C VAL A 267 10.03 -7.66 -16.28
N TYR A 268 11.02 -6.77 -16.11
CA TYR A 268 11.78 -6.67 -14.85
C TYR A 268 10.93 -6.13 -13.70
N THR A 269 10.09 -5.13 -13.95
CA THR A 269 9.12 -4.63 -12.96
C THR A 269 8.18 -5.75 -12.53
N PHE A 270 7.68 -6.55 -13.47
CA PHE A 270 6.85 -7.71 -13.16
C PHE A 270 7.58 -8.72 -12.26
N TYR A 271 8.83 -9.09 -12.57
CA TYR A 271 9.59 -10.01 -11.73
C TYR A 271 9.83 -9.46 -10.31
N SER A 272 10.23 -8.19 -10.18
CA SER A 272 10.43 -7.56 -8.88
C SER A 272 9.15 -7.58 -8.03
N GLU A 273 8.01 -7.27 -8.65
CA GLU A 273 6.72 -7.36 -7.98
C GLU A 273 6.31 -8.78 -7.60
N PHE A 274 6.54 -9.74 -8.49
CA PHE A 274 6.27 -11.15 -8.24
C PHE A 274 7.08 -11.68 -7.05
N PHE A 275 8.37 -11.37 -6.97
CA PHE A 275 9.21 -11.78 -5.86
C PHE A 275 8.79 -11.15 -4.54
N ARG A 276 8.38 -9.88 -4.55
CA ARG A 276 7.80 -9.23 -3.37
C ARG A 276 6.53 -9.96 -2.91
N ASP A 277 5.59 -10.22 -3.82
CA ASP A 277 4.32 -10.84 -3.48
C ASP A 277 4.50 -12.29 -2.97
N LEU A 278 5.43 -13.04 -3.59
CA LEU A 278 5.80 -14.38 -3.15
C LEU A 278 6.43 -14.36 -1.75
N HIS A 279 7.32 -13.40 -1.49
CA HIS A 279 7.94 -13.22 -0.18
C HIS A 279 6.90 -12.85 0.89
N HIS A 280 5.97 -11.94 0.59
CA HIS A 280 4.88 -11.59 1.49
C HIS A 280 3.99 -12.79 1.80
N LEU A 281 3.62 -13.58 0.78
CA LEU A 281 2.86 -14.81 0.98
C LEU A 281 3.59 -15.79 1.90
N PHE A 282 4.90 -15.95 1.70
CA PHE A 282 5.72 -16.80 2.55
C PHE A 282 5.76 -16.29 4.00
N MET A 283 5.91 -14.97 4.20
CA MET A 283 5.94 -14.38 5.54
C MET A 283 4.59 -14.49 6.25
N TYR A 284 3.47 -14.24 5.57
CA TYR A 284 2.15 -14.45 6.15
C TYR A 284 1.88 -15.92 6.47
N LEU A 285 2.35 -16.86 5.65
CA LEU A 285 2.26 -18.29 5.94
C LEU A 285 3.08 -18.66 7.18
N CYS A 286 4.32 -18.17 7.30
CA CYS A 286 5.16 -18.39 8.47
C CYS A 286 4.53 -17.80 9.74
N PHE A 287 3.96 -16.60 9.65
CA PHE A 287 3.26 -15.96 10.76
C PHE A 287 2.01 -16.75 11.18
N PHE A 288 1.21 -17.20 10.21
CA PHE A 288 0.04 -18.05 10.46
C PHE A 288 0.42 -19.35 11.16
N LEU A 289 1.43 -20.06 10.64
CA LEU A 289 1.92 -21.30 11.25
C LEU A 289 2.50 -21.05 12.65
N GLY A 290 3.23 -19.95 12.82
CA GLY A 290 3.78 -19.53 14.11
C GLY A 290 2.70 -19.30 15.16
N ILE A 291 1.62 -18.60 14.82
CA ILE A 291 0.49 -18.41 15.74
C ILE A 291 -0.29 -19.70 15.93
N PHE A 292 -0.57 -20.44 14.85
CA PHE A 292 -1.35 -21.68 14.91
C PHE A 292 -0.75 -22.70 15.87
N MET A 293 0.57 -22.88 15.84
CA MET A 293 1.25 -23.83 16.73
C MET A 293 1.26 -23.41 18.21
N ASN A 294 1.12 -22.11 18.51
CA ASN A 294 1.21 -21.60 19.89
C ASN A 294 -0.17 -21.27 20.51
N TYR A 295 -1.10 -20.74 19.72
CA TYR A 295 -2.38 -20.16 20.21
C TYR A 295 -3.63 -20.77 19.55
N GLY A 296 -3.49 -21.67 18.57
CA GLY A 296 -4.61 -22.23 17.82
C GLY A 296 -5.03 -21.39 16.60
N VAL A 297 -6.19 -21.66 16.01
CA VAL A 297 -6.61 -21.10 14.70
C VAL A 297 -6.96 -19.61 14.80
N PRO A 298 -6.17 -18.70 14.20
CA PRO A 298 -6.49 -17.29 14.18
C PRO A 298 -7.37 -16.97 12.96
N LEU A 299 -8.69 -16.92 13.16
CA LEU A 299 -9.67 -16.68 12.08
C LEU A 299 -9.40 -15.37 11.30
N HIS A 300 -8.86 -14.34 11.95
CA HIS A 300 -8.55 -13.06 11.32
C HIS A 300 -7.43 -13.16 10.26
N LEU A 301 -6.47 -14.09 10.44
CA LEU A 301 -5.33 -14.26 9.54
C LEU A 301 -5.70 -14.97 8.23
N ILE A 302 -6.81 -15.70 8.22
CA ILE A 302 -7.30 -16.40 7.02
C ILE A 302 -7.61 -15.39 5.91
N ARG A 303 -8.16 -14.21 6.26
CA ARG A 303 -8.45 -13.15 5.28
C ARG A 303 -7.17 -12.60 4.65
N ALA A 304 -6.16 -12.27 5.46
CA ALA A 304 -4.88 -11.73 4.98
C ALA A 304 -4.15 -12.73 4.07
N PHE A 305 -4.16 -14.01 4.45
CA PHE A 305 -3.62 -15.09 3.63
C PHE A 305 -4.38 -15.26 2.31
N TYR A 306 -5.73 -15.23 2.35
CA TYR A 306 -6.56 -15.35 1.16
C TYR A 306 -6.34 -14.21 0.17
N GLU A 307 -6.29 -12.96 0.66
CA GLU A 307 -6.08 -11.79 -0.20
C GLU A 307 -4.71 -11.86 -0.89
N THR A 308 -3.65 -12.19 -0.14
CA THR A 308 -2.30 -12.33 -0.69
C THR A 308 -2.23 -13.46 -1.73
N SER A 309 -2.84 -14.60 -1.43
CA SER A 309 -2.91 -15.75 -2.34
C SER A 309 -3.73 -15.46 -3.60
N ARG A 310 -4.84 -14.71 -3.46
CA ARG A 310 -5.68 -14.28 -4.59
C ARG A 310 -4.91 -13.30 -5.48
N ASN A 311 -4.24 -12.32 -4.90
CA ASN A 311 -3.45 -11.34 -5.65
C ASN A 311 -2.31 -12.00 -6.42
N PHE A 312 -1.60 -12.93 -5.80
CA PHE A 312 -0.58 -13.75 -6.46
C PHE A 312 -1.15 -14.54 -7.65
N ARG A 313 -2.28 -15.25 -7.45
CA ARG A 313 -2.93 -16.03 -8.52
C ARG A 313 -3.37 -15.16 -9.70
N ILE A 314 -3.97 -13.99 -9.44
CA ILE A 314 -4.39 -13.05 -10.48
C ILE A 314 -3.18 -12.55 -11.27
N ARG A 315 -2.10 -12.13 -10.58
CA ARG A 315 -0.87 -11.65 -11.24
C ARG A 315 -0.20 -12.73 -12.07
N PHE A 316 -0.14 -13.96 -11.56
CA PHE A 316 0.40 -15.10 -12.28
C PHE A 316 -0.41 -15.44 -13.53
N ALA A 317 -1.74 -15.44 -13.44
CA ALA A 317 -2.63 -15.65 -14.59
C ALA A 317 -2.44 -14.54 -15.65
N ASN A 318 -2.30 -13.29 -15.23
CA ASN A 318 -2.05 -12.16 -16.12
C ASN A 318 -0.70 -12.30 -16.85
N TYR A 319 0.34 -12.76 -16.16
CA TYR A 319 1.66 -13.00 -16.79
C TYR A 319 1.65 -14.15 -17.79
N ILE A 320 1.02 -15.27 -17.46
CA ILE A 320 0.85 -16.38 -18.42
C ILE A 320 0.11 -15.88 -19.66
N ARG A 321 -0.96 -15.09 -19.47
CA ARG A 321 -1.71 -14.49 -20.57
C ARG A 321 -0.85 -13.54 -21.40
N TYR A 322 -0.07 -12.66 -20.77
CA TYR A 322 0.89 -11.78 -21.44
C TYR A 322 1.88 -12.58 -22.28
N ARG A 323 2.55 -13.58 -21.69
CA ARG A 323 3.56 -14.41 -22.39
C ARG A 323 2.95 -15.20 -23.55
N LYS A 324 1.73 -15.72 -23.38
CA LYS A 324 1.01 -16.44 -24.45
C LYS A 324 0.70 -15.53 -25.64
N ILE A 325 0.32 -14.28 -25.39
CA ILE A 325 0.05 -13.28 -26.43
C ILE A 325 1.35 -12.87 -27.13
N THR A 326 2.43 -12.58 -26.39
CA THR A 326 3.73 -12.21 -26.96
C THR A 326 4.37 -13.34 -27.76
N SER A 327 4.29 -14.60 -27.28
CA SER A 327 4.78 -15.76 -28.04
C SER A 327 4.01 -15.92 -29.35
N ASN A 328 2.67 -15.85 -29.30
CA ASN A 328 1.84 -15.95 -30.48
C ASN A 328 2.17 -14.87 -31.52
N MET A 329 2.57 -13.68 -31.08
CA MET A 329 2.98 -12.57 -31.95
C MET A 329 4.34 -12.81 -32.62
N ASN A 330 5.31 -13.38 -31.90
CA ASN A 330 6.59 -13.77 -32.47
C ASN A 330 6.46 -14.94 -33.46
N ASP A 331 5.56 -15.89 -33.17
CA ASP A 331 5.32 -17.04 -34.04
C ASP A 331 4.48 -16.69 -35.28
N ARG A 332 3.56 -15.71 -35.19
CA ARG A 332 2.67 -15.31 -36.31
C ARG A 332 3.31 -14.35 -37.31
N PHE A 333 4.20 -13.46 -36.85
CA PHE A 333 4.65 -12.35 -37.67
C PHE A 333 6.18 -12.32 -37.75
N PRO A 334 6.75 -12.45 -38.97
CA PRO A 334 8.19 -12.41 -39.15
C PRO A 334 8.75 -11.02 -38.82
N ASP A 335 10.00 -11.00 -38.35
CA ASP A 335 10.75 -9.77 -38.13
C ASP A 335 11.12 -9.16 -39.49
N ALA A 336 11.07 -7.83 -39.58
CA ALA A 336 11.40 -7.11 -40.80
C ALA A 336 12.92 -7.12 -41.03
N THR A 337 13.36 -7.43 -42.25
CA THR A 337 14.79 -7.31 -42.59
C THR A 337 15.18 -5.83 -42.70
N PRO A 338 16.44 -5.47 -42.40
CA PRO A 338 16.89 -4.08 -42.49
C PRO A 338 16.79 -3.51 -43.91
N GLU A 339 16.81 -4.38 -44.93
CA GLU A 339 16.61 -4.05 -46.34
C GLU A 339 15.15 -3.69 -46.65
N GLU A 340 14.18 -4.43 -46.08
CA GLU A 340 12.75 -4.13 -46.21
C GLU A 340 12.36 -2.84 -45.45
N LEU A 341 13.02 -2.58 -44.33
CA LEU A 341 12.83 -1.38 -43.51
C LEU A 341 13.31 -0.11 -44.21
N ASN A 342 14.35 -0.20 -45.03
CA ASN A 342 14.84 0.91 -45.86
C ASN A 342 14.05 1.08 -47.16
N ALA A 343 13.42 0.01 -47.66
CA ALA A 343 12.63 0.02 -48.89
C ALA A 343 11.19 0.53 -48.70
N SER A 344 10.69 0.51 -47.47
CA SER A 344 9.37 1.02 -47.08
C SER A 344 9.52 2.13 -46.03
N ASP A 345 8.51 3.00 -45.85
CA ASP A 345 8.61 4.09 -44.87
C ASP A 345 8.99 3.54 -43.50
N ALA A 346 10.17 3.92 -43.00
CA ALA A 346 10.69 3.48 -41.71
C ALA A 346 9.89 4.03 -40.53
N THR A 347 8.80 4.77 -40.73
CA THR A 347 8.01 5.38 -39.67
C THR A 347 6.85 4.50 -39.22
N CYS A 348 6.79 4.19 -37.93
CA CYS A 348 5.68 3.46 -37.34
C CYS A 348 4.45 4.37 -37.20
N ILE A 349 3.35 4.07 -37.89
CA ILE A 349 2.15 4.95 -37.90
C ILE A 349 1.42 5.05 -36.55
N ILE A 350 1.74 4.16 -35.59
CA ILE A 350 1.08 4.10 -34.28
C ILE A 350 1.70 5.11 -33.32
N CYS A 351 3.04 5.15 -33.23
CA CYS A 351 3.76 6.10 -32.38
C CYS A 351 4.31 7.31 -33.15
N CYS A 352 4.25 7.28 -34.48
CA CYS A 352 4.83 8.29 -35.37
C CYS A 352 6.36 8.46 -35.22
N GLU A 353 7.05 7.41 -34.77
CA GLU A 353 8.51 7.38 -34.60
C GLU A 353 9.18 6.49 -35.65
N GLU A 354 10.45 6.77 -35.95
CA GLU A 354 11.25 6.04 -36.93
C GLU A 354 11.79 4.72 -36.33
N MET A 355 11.50 3.63 -37.02
CA MET A 355 11.95 2.27 -36.75
C MET A 355 13.41 2.16 -37.18
N THR A 356 14.30 1.98 -36.20
CA THR A 356 15.72 1.76 -36.45
C THR A 356 16.04 0.27 -36.47
N THR A 357 17.20 -0.12 -36.99
CA THR A 357 17.69 -1.51 -36.98
C THR A 357 17.89 -2.07 -35.57
N LEU A 358 17.88 -1.22 -34.54
CA LEU A 358 17.98 -1.59 -33.13
C LEU A 358 16.62 -1.96 -32.52
N THR A 359 15.54 -1.35 -33.02
CA THR A 359 14.17 -1.58 -32.56
C THR A 359 13.55 -2.74 -33.33
N THR A 360 13.06 -3.77 -32.62
CA THR A 360 12.44 -4.92 -33.28
C THR A 360 11.16 -4.50 -34.01
N ALA A 361 11.19 -4.56 -35.35
CA ALA A 361 10.05 -4.25 -36.21
C ALA A 361 9.44 -5.55 -36.76
N LYS A 362 8.11 -5.66 -36.72
CA LYS A 362 7.39 -6.83 -37.22
C LYS A 362 6.55 -6.51 -38.44
N LYS A 363 6.56 -7.45 -39.38
CA LYS A 363 5.78 -7.40 -40.61
C LYS A 363 4.49 -8.19 -40.46
N LEU A 364 3.35 -7.52 -40.61
CA LEU A 364 2.07 -8.22 -40.70
C LEU A 364 1.94 -8.92 -42.05
N ILE A 365 1.03 -9.90 -42.12
CA ILE A 365 0.65 -10.59 -43.38
C ILE A 365 0.15 -9.62 -44.48
N CYS A 366 -0.33 -8.43 -44.11
CA CYS A 366 -0.72 -7.39 -45.06
C CYS A 366 0.46 -6.54 -45.57
N GLY A 367 1.69 -6.82 -45.12
CA GLY A 367 2.91 -6.15 -45.56
C GLY A 367 3.31 -4.91 -44.78
N HIS A 368 2.51 -4.45 -43.80
CA HIS A 368 2.80 -3.27 -43.01
C HIS A 368 3.77 -3.56 -41.85
N LEU A 369 4.67 -2.60 -41.62
CA LEU A 369 5.72 -2.65 -40.60
C LEU A 369 5.35 -1.78 -39.40
N PHE A 370 5.57 -2.30 -38.19
CA PHE A 370 5.37 -1.57 -36.95
C PHE A 370 6.38 -2.01 -35.89
N HIS A 371 6.65 -1.16 -34.90
CA HIS A 371 7.34 -1.58 -33.67
C HIS A 371 6.57 -2.71 -32.99
N VAL A 372 7.29 -3.70 -32.45
CA VAL A 372 6.68 -4.82 -31.70
C VAL A 372 5.78 -4.32 -30.57
N HIS A 373 6.22 -3.32 -29.80
CA HIS A 373 5.45 -2.80 -28.67
C HIS A 373 4.15 -2.09 -29.12
N CYS A 374 4.24 -1.25 -30.16
CA CYS A 374 3.09 -0.53 -30.70
C CYS A 374 2.05 -1.47 -31.29
N LEU A 375 2.50 -2.46 -32.06
CA LEU A 375 1.62 -3.48 -32.63
C LEU A 375 0.97 -4.33 -31.55
N TRP A 376 1.70 -4.68 -30.49
CA TRP A 376 1.15 -5.39 -29.34
C TRP A 376 0.05 -4.59 -28.64
N SER A 377 0.29 -3.31 -28.33
CA SER A 377 -0.70 -2.44 -27.68
C SER A 377 -1.96 -2.23 -28.53
N TRP A 378 -1.80 -2.19 -29.86
CA TRP A 378 -2.93 -2.13 -30.79
C TRP A 378 -3.73 -3.44 -30.81
N LEU A 379 -3.05 -4.59 -30.96
CA LEU A 379 -3.67 -5.91 -31.02
C LEU A 379 -4.36 -6.35 -29.74
N GLU A 380 -3.97 -5.77 -28.60
CA GLU A 380 -4.66 -5.94 -27.33
C GLU A 380 -6.09 -5.39 -27.37
N ARG A 381 -6.33 -4.31 -28.14
CA ARG A 381 -7.64 -3.66 -28.25
C ARG A 381 -8.38 -3.99 -29.55
N HIS A 382 -7.66 -4.20 -30.65
CA HIS A 382 -8.20 -4.36 -32.00
C HIS A 382 -7.50 -5.48 -32.77
N HIS A 383 -8.25 -6.44 -33.30
CA HIS A 383 -7.69 -7.55 -34.12
C HIS A 383 -7.53 -7.21 -35.61
N THR A 384 -7.38 -5.93 -35.95
CA THR A 384 -7.27 -5.42 -37.33
C THR A 384 -5.93 -4.71 -37.55
N CYS A 385 -5.50 -4.60 -38.81
CA CYS A 385 -4.29 -3.83 -39.13
C CYS A 385 -4.56 -2.32 -38.94
N PRO A 386 -3.66 -1.55 -38.30
CA PRO A 386 -3.83 -0.10 -38.12
C PRO A 386 -3.94 0.68 -39.44
N ARG A 387 -3.26 0.21 -40.50
CA ARG A 387 -3.21 0.88 -41.81
C ARG A 387 -4.34 0.45 -42.76
N LEU A 388 -4.82 -0.77 -42.60
CA LEU A 388 -5.87 -1.37 -43.43
C LEU A 388 -6.87 -1.96 -42.45
N TRP A 389 -8.01 -1.31 -42.22
CA TRP A 389 -9.03 -1.74 -41.24
C TRP A 389 -9.73 -3.08 -41.58
N THR A 390 -9.06 -3.97 -42.31
CA THR A 390 -9.48 -5.34 -42.62
C THR A 390 -8.99 -6.33 -41.56
N ALA A 391 -9.82 -7.34 -41.29
CA ALA A 391 -9.53 -8.40 -40.33
C ALA A 391 -8.40 -9.31 -40.84
N MET A 392 -7.49 -9.70 -39.94
CA MET A 392 -6.30 -10.51 -40.25
C MET A 392 -6.59 -11.98 -40.65
N GLY A 393 -7.86 -12.34 -40.90
CA GLY A 393 -8.29 -13.69 -41.27
C GLY A 393 -8.77 -13.83 -42.72
N SER A 394 -8.85 -12.75 -43.50
CA SER A 394 -9.54 -12.78 -44.80
C SER A 394 -8.74 -12.09 -45.90
N MET A 395 -7.56 -12.62 -46.26
CA MET A 395 -6.93 -12.29 -47.54
C MET A 395 -6.25 -13.52 -48.15
N SER A 396 -7.07 -14.46 -48.59
CA SER A 396 -6.77 -15.23 -49.79
C SER A 396 -7.83 -14.89 -50.84
N ALA A 397 -7.37 -14.57 -52.04
CA ALA A 397 -8.13 -14.25 -53.26
C ALA A 397 -8.41 -12.76 -53.50
N GLN A 398 -7.71 -12.23 -54.50
CA GLN A 398 -8.10 -11.07 -55.29
C GLN A 398 -9.50 -11.29 -55.89
N GLY A 399 -10.31 -10.22 -55.91
CA GLY A 399 -11.37 -10.05 -56.89
C GLY A 399 -12.79 -9.97 -56.33
N SER A 400 -13.48 -8.91 -56.75
CA SER A 400 -14.94 -8.72 -56.85
C SER A 400 -15.71 -8.06 -55.70
N VAL A 401 -16.51 -7.10 -56.15
CA VAL A 401 -17.46 -6.21 -55.48
C VAL A 401 -18.70 -6.99 -55.04
N GLY A 402 -19.28 -6.70 -53.86
CA GLY A 402 -20.65 -7.15 -53.54
C GLY A 402 -21.06 -7.01 -52.06
N ASN A 403 -22.16 -6.28 -51.85
CA ASN A 403 -22.87 -5.94 -50.60
C ASN A 403 -23.05 -7.05 -49.53
N GLY A 404 -23.07 -6.63 -48.26
CA GLY A 404 -23.50 -7.47 -47.13
C GLY A 404 -23.59 -6.74 -45.77
N LEU A 405 -24.30 -5.61 -45.68
CA LEU A 405 -24.60 -4.90 -44.42
C LEU A 405 -25.84 -5.51 -43.73
N ALA A 406 -25.67 -6.49 -42.84
CA ALA A 406 -26.73 -6.87 -41.88
C ALA A 406 -26.27 -7.73 -40.67
N GLY A 407 -25.07 -8.32 -40.67
CA GLY A 407 -24.66 -9.31 -39.65
C GLY A 407 -23.91 -8.80 -38.42
N ASP A 408 -23.26 -7.63 -38.49
CA ASP A 408 -22.25 -7.23 -37.48
C ASP A 408 -22.80 -6.43 -36.28
N ASN A 409 -24.05 -5.97 -36.34
CA ASN A 409 -24.60 -5.12 -35.28
C ASN A 409 -24.94 -5.88 -33.99
N LEU A 410 -25.24 -7.19 -34.07
CA LEU A 410 -25.56 -8.00 -32.88
C LEU A 410 -24.31 -8.36 -32.05
N SER A 411 -23.18 -8.64 -32.70
CA SER A 411 -21.92 -8.95 -32.01
C SER A 411 -21.28 -7.69 -31.42
N GLN A 412 -21.38 -6.54 -32.11
CA GLN A 412 -20.91 -5.25 -31.58
C GLN A 412 -21.72 -4.77 -30.37
N GLN A 413 -23.05 -4.95 -30.33
CA GLN A 413 -23.84 -4.57 -29.15
C GLN A 413 -23.58 -5.49 -27.95
N GLN A 414 -23.36 -6.80 -28.17
CA GLN A 414 -22.95 -7.73 -27.10
C GLN A 414 -21.52 -7.45 -26.61
N GLN A 415 -20.60 -7.03 -27.49
CA GLN A 415 -19.25 -6.63 -27.11
C GLN A 415 -19.21 -5.25 -26.43
N LEU A 416 -20.08 -4.29 -26.81
CA LEU A 416 -20.22 -3.02 -26.09
C LEU A 416 -20.79 -3.23 -24.68
N GLN A 417 -21.72 -4.17 -24.51
CA GLN A 417 -22.27 -4.51 -23.20
C GLN A 417 -21.21 -5.25 -22.33
N TYR A 418 -20.36 -6.07 -22.94
CA TYR A 418 -19.24 -6.74 -22.27
C TYR A 418 -18.09 -5.77 -21.93
N MET A 419 -17.83 -4.77 -22.79
CA MET A 419 -16.86 -3.69 -22.54
C MET A 419 -17.37 -2.66 -21.52
N LYS A 420 -18.68 -2.38 -21.45
CA LYS A 420 -19.27 -1.61 -20.34
C LYS A 420 -19.12 -2.34 -19.00
N ASN A 421 -19.23 -3.66 -18.99
CA ASN A 421 -18.97 -4.49 -17.80
C ASN A 421 -17.47 -4.58 -17.46
N LEU A 422 -16.56 -4.46 -18.44
CA LEU A 422 -15.11 -4.35 -18.19
C LEU A 422 -14.69 -2.95 -17.72
N MET A 423 -15.32 -1.88 -18.23
CA MET A 423 -15.13 -0.50 -17.76
C MET A 423 -15.68 -0.28 -16.35
N PHE A 424 -16.65 -1.08 -15.90
CA PHE A 424 -17.10 -1.09 -14.50
C PHE A 424 -16.13 -1.79 -13.52
N ILE A 425 -15.05 -2.43 -14.02
CA ILE A 425 -13.97 -3.02 -13.21
C ILE A 425 -12.71 -2.11 -13.21
N LEU A 426 -12.80 -0.94 -13.84
CA LEU A 426 -11.89 0.18 -13.61
C LEU A 426 -12.62 1.26 -12.80
N PRO A 427 -12.67 1.09 -11.48
CA PRO A 427 -12.30 2.22 -10.66
C PRO A 427 -11.35 1.76 -9.56
N GLN A 428 -10.08 2.17 -9.68
CA GLN A 428 -9.33 2.84 -8.59
C GLN A 428 -7.94 3.26 -9.07
N ILE A 429 -7.90 4.00 -10.18
CA ILE A 429 -6.85 5.00 -10.43
C ILE A 429 -7.58 6.27 -10.89
N CYS A 430 -8.24 6.89 -9.92
CA CYS A 430 -8.36 8.33 -9.76
C CYS A 430 -8.61 8.52 -8.27
#